data_AF-A0A149ZWJ0-F1
#
_entry.id   AF-A0A149ZWJ0-F1
#
_cell.length_a   1.000
_cell.length_b   1.000
_cell.length_c   1.000
_cell.angle_alpha   90.00
_cell.angle_beta   90.00
_cell.angle_gamma   90.00
#
_symmetry.space_group_name_H-M   'P 1'
#
loop_
_entity.id
_entity.type
_entity.pdbx_description
1 polymer ?
#
loop_
_entity_poly.entity_id
_entity_poly.type
_entity_poly.pdbx_seq_one_letter_code
_entity_poly.pdbx_strand_id
1 'polypeptide(L)' 'MNTMSKDEQYILDFARRWTPFGGPSAEEIMVNLGMTPARYRERLRSIVDEPHLRGFRDPVLRGKRIRTIEA' A
#
# COMPACT_ATOMS: atom_id res chain seq x y z
N MET A 1 0.93 -22.77 1.90
CA MET A 1 1.88 -21.73 2.33
C MET A 1 1.68 -20.52 1.43
N ASN A 2 0.87 -19.54 1.84
CA ASN A 2 0.77 -18.26 1.10
C ASN A 2 1.73 -17.27 1.76
N THR A 3 2.97 -17.28 1.30
CA THR A 3 4.00 -16.29 1.60
C THR A 3 3.73 -15.03 0.78
N MET A 4 3.70 -13.85 1.41
CA MET A 4 3.65 -12.55 0.71
C MET A 4 4.56 -12.55 -0.51
N SER A 5 4.01 -12.27 -1.68
CA SER A 5 4.79 -12.05 -2.89
C SER A 5 5.71 -10.84 -2.71
N LYS A 6 6.83 -10.85 -3.43
CA LYS A 6 7.77 -9.72 -3.46
C LYS A 6 7.07 -8.43 -3.91
N ASP A 7 6.10 -8.54 -4.81
CA ASP A 7 5.27 -7.42 -5.26
C ASP A 7 4.48 -6.78 -4.12
N GLU A 8 3.92 -7.60 -3.21
CA GLU A 8 3.09 -7.12 -2.10
C GLU A 8 3.96 -6.43 -1.05
N GLN A 9 5.15 -6.98 -0.78
CA GLN A 9 6.13 -6.33 0.09
C GLN A 9 6.58 -5.00 -0.50
N TYR A 10 6.82 -4.94 -1.81
CA TYR A 10 7.24 -3.72 -2.49
C TYR A 10 6.16 -2.63 -2.45
N ILE A 11 4.88 -3.00 -2.63
CA ILE A 11 3.73 -2.08 -2.51
C ILE A 11 3.63 -1.51 -1.09
N LEU A 12 3.82 -2.34 -0.05
CA LEU A 12 3.79 -1.88 1.34
C LEU A 12 4.99 -0.99 1.70
N ASP A 13 6.19 -1.34 1.25
CA ASP A 13 7.39 -0.53 1.49
C ASP A 13 7.26 0.85 0.83
N PHE A 14 6.75 0.87 -0.41
CA PHE A 14 6.40 2.09 -1.12
C PHE A 14 5.37 2.91 -0.33
N ALA A 15 4.27 2.32 0.13
CA ALA A 15 3.26 3.01 0.95
C ALA A 15 3.86 3.61 2.24
N ARG A 16 4.76 2.88 2.92
CA ARG A 16 5.44 3.35 4.13
C ARG A 16 6.34 4.55 3.83
N ARG A 17 7.12 4.50 2.76
CA ARG A 17 7.98 5.62 2.32
C ARG A 17 7.19 6.90 2.07
N TRP A 18 5.98 6.76 1.55
CA TRP A 18 5.10 7.89 1.23
C TRP A 18 4.18 8.32 2.37
N THR A 19 4.16 7.59 3.49
CA THR A 19 3.30 7.89 4.65
C THR A 19 3.54 9.29 5.27
N PRO A 20 4.79 9.80 5.37
CA PRO A 20 5.06 11.16 5.85
C PRO A 20 4.53 12.25 4.92
N PHE A 21 4.48 11.97 3.60
CA PHE A 21 4.16 12.94 2.56
C PHE A 21 2.66 12.95 2.18
N GLY A 22 1.85 12.07 2.77
CA GLY A 22 0.41 11.96 2.48
C GLY A 22 0.04 10.94 1.41
N GLY A 23 1.02 10.25 0.83
CA GLY A 23 0.83 9.24 -0.20
C GLY A 23 1.60 9.55 -1.49
N PRO A 24 1.81 8.54 -2.35
CA PRO A 24 2.51 8.72 -3.61
C PRO A 24 1.62 9.40 -4.66
N SER A 25 2.24 10.20 -5.53
CA SER A 25 1.58 10.81 -6.69
C SER A 25 1.30 9.79 -7.81
N ALA A 26 0.42 10.12 -8.76
CA ALA A 26 0.09 9.22 -9.85
C ALA A 26 1.29 8.86 -10.74
N GLU A 27 2.16 9.84 -10.98
CA GLU A 27 3.39 9.66 -11.74
C GLU A 27 4.35 8.71 -11.02
N GLU A 28 4.49 8.83 -9.70
CA GLU A 28 5.41 7.97 -8.95
C GLU A 28 4.90 6.54 -8.81
N ILE A 29 3.60 6.34 -8.70
CA ILE A 29 3.00 5.00 -8.77
C ILE A 29 3.29 4.41 -10.15
N MET A 30 3.12 5.16 -11.24
CA MET A 30 3.42 4.65 -12.58
C MET A 30 4.91 4.34 -12.78
N VAL A 31 5.81 5.23 -12.33
CA VAL A 31 7.26 5.08 -12.50
C VAL A 31 7.83 3.95 -11.65
N ASN A 32 7.39 3.80 -10.39
CA ASN A 32 7.95 2.80 -9.49
C ASN A 32 7.22 1.45 -9.57
N LEU A 33 5.90 1.47 -9.72
CA LEU A 33 5.06 0.27 -9.65
C LEU A 33 4.52 -0.17 -11.01
N GLY A 34 4.70 0.63 -12.07
CA GLY A 34 4.22 0.31 -13.42
C GLY A 34 2.70 0.15 -13.49
N MET A 35 1.95 0.74 -12.55
CA MET A 35 0.51 0.57 -12.43
C MET A 35 -0.21 1.89 -12.25
N THR A 36 -1.52 1.88 -12.54
CA THR A 36 -2.36 3.05 -12.29
C THR A 36 -2.64 3.22 -10.79
N PRO A 37 -2.90 4.46 -10.33
CA PRO A 37 -3.23 4.73 -8.93
C PRO A 37 -4.44 3.96 -8.42
N ALA A 38 -5.43 3.74 -9.29
CA ALA A 38 -6.62 2.94 -8.97
C ALA A 38 -6.24 1.49 -8.64
N ARG A 39 -5.39 0.87 -9.47
CA ARG A 39 -4.90 -0.50 -9.27
C ARG A 39 -4.01 -0.61 -8.04
N TYR A 40 -3.19 0.39 -7.76
CA TYR A 40 -2.40 0.47 -6.54
C TYR A 40 -3.29 0.47 -5.29
N ARG A 41 -4.36 1.28 -5.26
CA ARG A 41 -5.29 1.35 -4.12
C ARG A 41 -6.05 0.04 -3.92
N GLU A 42 -6.52 -0.57 -4.99
CA GLU A 42 -7.19 -1.87 -4.95
C GLU A 42 -6.25 -2.94 -4.37
N ARG A 43 -5.01 -2.99 -4.84
CA ARG A 43 -4.03 -3.96 -4.37
C ARG A 43 -3.60 -3.72 -2.94
N LEU A 44 -3.35 -2.47 -2.56
CA LEU A 44 -3.03 -2.10 -1.17
C LEU A 44 -4.17 -2.49 -0.23
N ARG A 45 -5.41 -2.27 -0.63
CA ARG A 45 -6.59 -2.67 0.14
C ARG A 45 -6.68 -4.19 0.26
N SER A 46 -6.53 -4.92 -0.84
CA SER A 46 -6.54 -6.39 -0.80
C SER A 46 -5.46 -6.95 0.13
N ILE A 47 -4.24 -6.39 0.11
CA ILE A 47 -3.14 -6.78 1.01
C ILE A 47 -3.51 -6.47 2.47
N VAL A 48 -4.05 -5.29 2.78
CA VAL A 48 -4.40 -4.91 4.16
C VAL A 48 -5.62 -5.68 4.69
N ASP A 49 -6.60 -5.96 3.84
CA ASP A 49 -7.81 -6.72 4.18
C ASP A 49 -7.54 -8.25 4.20
N GLU A 50 -6.37 -8.71 3.76
CA GLU A 50 -6.07 -10.13 3.69
C GLU A 50 -5.92 -10.75 5.09
N PRO A 51 -6.73 -11.76 5.45
CA PRO A 51 -6.85 -12.24 6.83
C PRO A 51 -5.58 -12.91 7.38
N HIS A 52 -4.65 -13.34 6.52
CA HIS A 52 -3.39 -13.95 6.95
C HIS A 52 -2.30 -12.93 7.29
N LEU A 53 -2.47 -11.66 6.90
CA LEU A 53 -1.64 -10.54 7.36
C LEU A 53 -2.07 -10.00 8.73
N ARG A 54 -2.98 -10.69 9.44
CA ARG A 54 -3.29 -10.44 10.87
C ARG A 54 -2.04 -10.41 11.76
N GLY A 55 -0.96 -11.11 11.38
CA GLY A 55 0.34 -11.05 12.04
C GLY A 55 1.20 -9.85 11.61
N PHE A 56 0.98 -9.31 10.42
CA PHE A 56 1.62 -8.10 9.90
C PHE A 56 0.89 -6.86 10.46
N ARG A 57 0.97 -6.68 11.78
CA ARG A 57 0.61 -5.42 12.43
C ARG A 57 1.62 -4.37 12.01
N ASP A 58 1.36 -3.67 10.92
CA ASP A 58 2.11 -2.46 10.60
C ASP A 58 1.50 -1.26 11.36
N PRO A 59 2.16 -0.73 12.40
CA PRO A 59 1.61 0.37 13.19
C PRO A 59 1.53 1.68 12.39
N VAL A 60 2.32 1.82 11.33
CA VAL A 60 2.39 3.02 10.48
C VAL A 60 1.14 3.13 9.60
N LEU A 61 0.72 2.04 8.97
CA LEU A 61 -0.44 2.01 8.08
C LEU A 61 -1.79 1.90 8.83
N ARG A 62 -1.82 1.33 10.04
CA ARG A 62 -3.08 1.18 10.81
C ARG A 62 -3.57 2.49 11.44
N GLY A 63 -2.65 3.40 11.79
CA GLY A 63 -2.95 4.65 12.48
C GLY A 63 -3.63 5.70 11.60
N LYS A 64 -3.41 5.64 10.29
CA LYS A 64 -4.08 6.51 9.32
C LYS A 64 -5.26 5.77 8.72
N ARG A 65 -6.43 5.93 9.35
CA ARG A 65 -7.73 5.69 8.73
C ARG A 65 -7.65 6.20 7.28
N ILE A 66 -7.68 5.28 6.31
CA ILE A 66 -7.64 5.55 4.86
C ILE A 66 -8.91 6.35 4.51
N ARG A 67 -8.89 7.65 4.78
CA ARG A 67 -10.00 8.58 4.54
C ARG A 67 -9.57 9.82 3.75
N THR A 68 -8.29 9.98 3.44
CA THR A 68 -7.82 11.22 2.82
C THR A 68 -6.67 10.91 1.85
N ILE A 69 -7.05 10.31 0.73
CA ILE A 69 -6.38 10.53 -0.55
C ILE A 69 -7.52 10.84 -1.51
N GLU A 70 -8.18 11.97 -1.25
CA GLU A 70 -8.86 12.77 -2.25
C GLU A 70 -7.90 13.93 -2.51
N ALA A 71 -7.26 13.89 -3.66
CA ALA A 71 -6.74 15.07 -4.34
C ALA A 71 -7.82 15.49 -5.35
#